data_AF-B9GAC2-F1
#
_entry.id   AF-B9GAC2-F1
#
_cell.length_a   1.000
_cell.length_b   1.000
_cell.length_c   1.000
_cell.angle_alpha   90.00
_cell.angle_beta   90.00
_cell.angle_gamma   90.00
#
_symmetry.space_group_name_H-M   'P 1'
#
loop_
_entity.id
_entity.type
_entity.pdbx_description
1 polymer ?
#
loop_
_entity_poly.entity_id
_entity_poly.type
_entity_poly.pdbx_seq_one_letter_code
_entity_poly.pdbx_strand_id
1 'polypeptide(L)'
;MDHIHYEDENSNYVGLCPINKVLNMICCWIENPNSNAFRRHVPRIHDFLWLAEDGMKSKVYVGSRCWDTALIVQAYCSTGLTQEFSETIKKAHDFIKNAQVTKNCPNYKRYYRERSKGSWTLSNGENGWPIADTLAECLKAVLLLSKIPPTQVGDPIQEQRLYDAIDCLLSYVNKDGTLSSAESKRTTPWVEFINPSESFRNIIVDYP
;
A
#
# COMPACT_ATOMS: atom_id res chain seq x y z
N MET A 1 -6.90 16.70 -16.08
CA MET A 1 -6.97 17.01 -14.65
C MET A 1 -7.81 16.00 -13.89
N ASP A 2 -8.91 15.48 -14.43
CA ASP A 2 -9.79 14.51 -13.76
C ASP A 2 -9.07 13.32 -13.10
N HIS A 3 -8.13 12.66 -13.80
CA HIS A 3 -7.36 11.55 -13.23
C HIS A 3 -6.41 11.98 -12.10
N ILE A 4 -5.87 13.19 -12.17
CA ILE A 4 -4.99 13.74 -11.12
C ILE A 4 -5.81 14.03 -9.86
N HIS A 5 -6.92 14.76 -10.01
CA HIS A 5 -7.81 15.06 -8.89
C HIS A 5 -8.38 13.78 -8.26
N TYR A 6 -8.73 12.79 -9.08
CA TYR A 6 -9.14 11.49 -8.59
C TYR A 6 -8.08 10.80 -7.75
N GLU A 7 -6.84 10.73 -8.23
CA GLU A 7 -5.72 10.13 -7.49
C GLU A 7 -5.48 10.88 -6.18
N ASP A 8 -5.49 12.20 -6.22
CA ASP A 8 -5.26 13.06 -5.06
C ASP A 8 -6.34 12.88 -3.99
N GLU A 9 -7.61 12.91 -4.38
CA GLU A 9 -8.73 12.75 -3.45
C GLU A 9 -8.77 11.34 -2.82
N ASN A 10 -8.37 10.31 -3.58
CA ASN A 10 -8.44 8.92 -3.12
C ASN A 10 -7.17 8.41 -2.42
N SER A 11 -6.07 9.15 -2.52
CA SER A 11 -4.82 8.87 -1.80
C SER A 11 -4.57 9.83 -0.64
N ASN A 12 -5.53 10.70 -0.31
CA ASN A 12 -5.37 11.78 0.68
C ASN A 12 -4.21 12.74 0.34
N TYR A 13 -4.02 13.02 -0.95
CA TYR A 13 -2.99 13.90 -1.53
C TYR A 13 -1.56 13.39 -1.31
N VAL A 14 -1.43 12.08 -1.05
CA VAL A 14 -0.15 11.39 -0.88
C VAL A 14 0.38 10.83 -2.20
N GLY A 15 -0.51 10.37 -3.09
CA GLY A 15 -0.15 9.63 -4.30
C GLY A 15 0.44 8.24 -4.02
N LEU A 16 0.92 7.59 -5.09
CA LEU A 16 1.58 6.29 -4.99
C LEU A 16 3.04 6.43 -4.51
N CYS A 17 3.77 7.39 -5.04
CA CYS A 17 5.21 7.57 -4.86
C CYS A 17 5.58 9.07 -4.88
N PRO A 18 6.79 9.48 -4.44
CA PRO A 18 7.14 10.90 -4.32
C PRO A 18 7.10 11.64 -5.67
N ILE A 19 7.42 10.96 -6.77
CA ILE A 19 7.43 11.56 -8.11
C ILE A 19 6.00 11.94 -8.51
N ASN A 20 5.08 10.98 -8.48
CA ASN A 20 3.66 11.23 -8.78
C ASN A 20 3.08 12.30 -7.84
N LYS A 21 3.37 12.23 -6.54
CA LYS A 21 2.91 13.22 -5.56
C LYS A 21 3.33 14.65 -5.91
N VAL A 22 4.60 14.85 -6.24
CA VAL A 22 5.13 16.19 -6.53
C VAL A 22 4.59 16.71 -7.86
N LEU A 23 4.50 15.86 -8.89
CA LEU A 23 3.95 16.25 -10.18
C LEU A 23 2.47 16.62 -10.08
N ASN A 24 1.65 15.82 -9.38
CA ASN A 24 0.25 16.14 -9.12
C ASN A 24 0.10 17.47 -8.38
N MET A 25 0.90 17.68 -7.32
CA MET A 25 0.93 18.94 -6.58
C MET A 25 1.25 20.16 -7.47
N ILE A 26 2.23 20.03 -8.37
CA ILE A 26 2.58 21.07 -9.35
C ILE A 26 1.40 21.32 -10.30
N CYS A 27 0.75 20.27 -10.81
CA CYS A 27 -0.43 20.42 -11.66
C CYS A 27 -1.56 21.18 -10.95
N CYS A 28 -1.87 20.85 -9.69
CA CYS A 28 -2.86 21.58 -8.89
C CYS A 28 -2.46 23.04 -8.64
N TRP A 29 -1.17 23.31 -8.46
CA TRP A 29 -0.66 24.67 -8.30
C TRP A 29 -0.80 25.49 -9.59
N ILE A 30 -0.45 24.92 -10.74
CA ILE A 30 -0.60 25.57 -12.06
C ILE A 30 -2.07 25.84 -12.35
N GLU A 31 -2.96 24.89 -12.04
CA GLU A 31 -4.41 25.05 -12.22
C GLU A 31 -4.94 26.21 -11.36
N ASN A 32 -4.60 26.24 -10.07
CA ASN A 32 -4.91 27.36 -9.17
C ASN A 32 -4.07 27.30 -7.88
N PRO A 33 -3.13 28.24 -7.66
CA PRO A 33 -2.29 28.30 -6.46
C PRO A 33 -3.05 28.46 -5.13
N ASN A 34 -4.30 28.95 -5.18
CA ASN A 34 -5.16 29.16 -4.01
C ASN A 34 -6.18 28.03 -3.80
N SER A 35 -6.13 26.95 -4.60
CA SER A 35 -7.06 25.83 -4.52
C SER A 35 -6.96 25.05 -3.21
N ASN A 36 -8.07 24.44 -2.79
CA ASN A 36 -8.08 23.50 -1.66
C ASN A 36 -7.17 22.29 -1.95
N ALA A 37 -7.17 21.79 -3.19
CA ALA A 37 -6.31 20.68 -3.61
C ALA A 37 -4.82 20.98 -3.37
N PHE A 38 -4.32 22.13 -3.84
CA PHE A 38 -2.93 22.53 -3.59
C PHE A 38 -2.64 22.67 -2.09
N ARG A 39 -3.53 23.31 -1.33
CA ARG A 39 -3.38 23.47 0.13
C ARG A 39 -3.31 22.13 0.86
N ARG A 40 -3.99 21.09 0.39
CA ARG A 40 -3.92 19.72 0.94
C ARG A 40 -2.64 18.99 0.58
N HIS A 41 -2.05 19.28 -0.58
CA HIS A 41 -0.77 18.70 -1.00
C HIS A 41 0.44 19.17 -0.18
N VAL A 42 0.46 20.45 0.20
CA VAL A 42 1.59 21.07 0.90
C VAL A 42 1.99 20.33 2.18
N PRO A 43 1.09 20.05 3.15
CA PRO A 43 1.49 19.34 4.37
C PRO A 43 1.97 17.90 4.10
N ARG A 44 1.51 17.27 3.00
CA ARG A 44 1.89 15.91 2.60
C ARG A 44 3.32 15.80 2.05
N ILE A 45 4.03 16.92 1.85
CA ILE A 45 5.47 16.88 1.52
C ILE A 45 6.25 16.19 2.64
N HIS A 46 5.90 16.47 3.89
CA HIS A 46 6.59 15.92 5.07
C HIS A 46 6.43 14.40 5.18
N ASP A 47 5.34 13.83 4.64
CA ASP A 47 5.11 12.39 4.63
C ASP A 47 6.18 11.63 3.84
N PHE A 48 6.92 12.30 2.95
CA PHE A 48 8.04 11.72 2.20
C PHE A 48 9.40 12.04 2.79
N LEU A 49 9.52 12.98 3.72
CA LEU A 49 10.82 13.37 4.29
C LEU A 49 11.21 12.43 5.45
N TRP A 50 12.49 12.05 5.48
CA TRP A 50 13.09 11.24 6.53
C TRP A 50 14.43 11.83 6.94
N LEU A 51 14.66 11.98 8.24
CA LEU A 51 15.94 12.42 8.78
C LEU A 51 16.78 11.18 9.12
N ALA A 52 17.82 10.93 8.31
CA ALA A 52 18.82 9.90 8.54
C ALA A 52 20.08 10.49 9.19
N GLU A 53 21.02 9.62 9.55
CA GLU A 53 22.32 9.97 10.11
C GLU A 53 23.15 10.92 9.22
N ASP A 54 22.93 10.90 7.92
CA ASP A 54 23.59 11.74 6.92
C ASP A 54 22.70 12.88 6.39
N GLY A 55 21.59 13.16 7.08
CA GLY A 55 20.71 14.29 6.81
C GLY A 55 19.33 13.91 6.27
N MET A 56 18.60 14.92 5.80
CA MET A 56 17.22 14.76 5.36
C MET A 56 17.15 14.23 3.92
N LYS A 57 16.35 13.18 3.71
CA LYS A 57 16.15 12.49 2.43
C LYS A 57 14.67 12.35 2.10
N SER A 58 14.38 12.16 0.82
CA SER A 58 13.06 11.73 0.38
C SER A 58 12.98 10.20 0.37
N LYS A 59 11.91 9.65 0.95
CA LYS A 59 11.57 8.24 0.90
C LYS A 59 10.96 7.88 -0.46
N VAL A 60 11.19 6.64 -0.90
CA VAL A 60 10.63 6.10 -2.17
C VAL A 60 9.12 5.83 -2.11
N TYR A 61 8.58 5.66 -0.90
CA TYR A 61 7.16 5.64 -0.55
C TYR A 61 6.99 6.41 0.75
N VAL A 62 5.76 6.75 1.16
CA VAL A 62 5.55 7.36 2.50
C VAL A 62 5.99 6.47 3.67
N GLY A 63 6.28 5.20 3.42
CA GLY A 63 6.97 4.28 4.31
C GLY A 63 6.63 2.82 3.96
N SER A 64 7.24 1.90 4.69
CA SER A 64 7.10 0.44 4.54
C SER A 64 6.43 -0.21 5.76
N ARG A 65 5.64 0.55 6.54
CA ARG A 65 5.16 0.14 7.86
C ARG A 65 4.37 -1.19 7.84
N CYS A 66 3.45 -1.40 6.90
CA CYS A 66 2.72 -2.66 6.76
C CYS A 66 3.66 -3.82 6.42
N TRP A 67 4.53 -3.62 5.43
CA TRP A 67 5.50 -4.62 5.00
C TRP A 67 6.42 -5.05 6.15
N ASP A 68 7.09 -4.09 6.78
CA ASP A 68 8.03 -4.36 7.85
C ASP A 68 7.33 -4.99 9.06
N THR A 69 6.17 -4.46 9.46
CA THR A 69 5.44 -4.99 10.62
C THR A 69 4.96 -6.43 10.37
N ALA A 70 4.48 -6.74 9.17
CA ALA A 70 4.04 -8.09 8.84
C ALA A 70 5.20 -9.09 8.89
N LEU A 71 6.35 -8.76 8.30
CA LEU A 71 7.53 -9.62 8.31
C LEU A 71 8.12 -9.78 9.72
N ILE A 72 8.17 -8.70 10.51
CA ILE A 72 8.61 -8.74 11.91
C ILE A 72 7.70 -9.65 12.73
N VAL A 73 6.38 -9.53 12.60
CA VAL A 73 5.42 -10.42 13.29
C VAL A 73 5.67 -11.87 12.92
N GLN A 74 5.85 -12.18 11.64
CA GLN A 74 6.16 -13.54 11.19
C GLN A 74 7.47 -14.08 11.78
N ALA A 75 8.50 -13.23 11.89
CA ALA A 75 9.76 -13.59 12.52
C ALA A 75 9.55 -13.95 14.01
N TYR A 76 8.83 -13.12 14.78
CA TYR A 76 8.51 -13.42 16.18
C TYR A 76 7.67 -14.69 16.34
N CYS A 77 6.69 -14.93 15.47
CA CYS A 77 5.93 -16.18 15.46
C CYS A 77 6.84 -17.39 15.21
N SER A 78 7.84 -17.26 14.33
CA SER A 78 8.75 -18.34 13.96
C SER A 78 9.79 -18.65 15.05
N THR A 79 10.17 -17.67 15.86
CA THR A 79 11.12 -17.85 16.97
C THR A 79 10.45 -18.38 18.24
N GLY A 80 9.12 -18.36 18.32
CA GLY A 80 8.37 -18.70 19.54
C GLY A 80 8.44 -17.62 20.63
N LEU A 81 8.98 -16.44 20.33
CA LEU A 81 9.19 -15.35 21.29
C LEU A 81 7.95 -14.44 21.46
N THR A 82 6.82 -14.79 20.86
CA THR A 82 5.60 -13.96 20.94
C THR A 82 5.10 -13.76 22.36
N GLN A 83 5.40 -14.66 23.30
CA GLN A 83 4.98 -14.52 24.71
C GLN A 83 5.84 -13.49 25.45
N GLU A 84 7.16 -13.54 25.24
CA GLU A 84 8.11 -12.60 25.83
C GLU A 84 7.86 -11.17 25.34
N PHE A 85 7.48 -11.01 24.07
CA PHE A 85 7.19 -9.72 23.44
C PHE A 85 5.69 -9.47 23.21
N SER A 86 4.82 -10.06 24.04
CA SER A 86 3.36 -10.04 23.87
C SER A 86 2.78 -8.64 23.64
N GLU A 87 3.16 -7.66 24.45
CA GLU A 87 2.67 -6.28 24.30
C GLU A 87 3.10 -5.63 22.97
N THR A 88 4.32 -5.90 22.51
CA THR A 88 4.82 -5.44 21.21
C THR A 88 4.03 -6.09 20.07
N ILE A 89 3.80 -7.40 20.16
CA ILE A 89 3.05 -8.16 19.16
C ILE A 89 1.59 -7.71 19.11
N LYS A 90 0.97 -7.42 20.26
CA LYS A 90 -0.37 -6.87 20.33
C LYS A 90 -0.48 -5.53 19.60
N LYS A 91 0.46 -4.62 19.83
CA LYS A 91 0.52 -3.33 19.10
C LYS A 91 0.73 -3.52 17.60
N ALA A 92 1.58 -4.46 17.20
CA ALA A 92 1.78 -4.80 15.79
C ALA A 92 0.51 -5.38 15.16
N HIS A 93 -0.19 -6.25 15.87
CA HIS A 93 -1.47 -6.81 15.43
C HIS A 93 -2.53 -5.71 15.25
N ASP A 94 -2.66 -4.81 16.23
CA ASP A 94 -3.59 -3.69 16.16
C ASP A 94 -3.24 -2.73 15.02
N PHE A 95 -1.95 -2.47 14.78
CA PHE A 95 -1.51 -1.71 13.62
C PHE A 95 -1.94 -2.36 12.31
N ILE A 96 -1.63 -3.65 12.10
CA ILE A 96 -1.99 -4.37 10.86
C ILE A 96 -3.52 -4.36 10.68
N LYS A 97 -4.29 -4.61 11.75
CA LYS A 97 -5.76 -4.51 11.69
C LYS A 97 -6.23 -3.12 11.31
N ASN A 98 -5.62 -2.05 11.82
CA ASN A 98 -6.06 -0.68 11.51
C ASN A 98 -5.59 -0.19 10.13
N ALA A 99 -4.51 -0.77 9.60
CA ALA A 99 -3.95 -0.40 8.30
C ALA A 99 -4.63 -1.07 7.09
N GLN A 100 -5.54 -2.03 7.30
CA GLN A 100 -6.24 -2.66 6.18
C GLN A 100 -7.19 -1.66 5.51
N VAL A 101 -7.21 -1.65 4.18
CA VAL A 101 -8.13 -0.86 3.38
C VAL A 101 -9.53 -1.49 3.45
N THR A 102 -10.51 -0.76 3.98
CA THR A 102 -11.87 -1.28 4.25
C THR A 102 -12.89 -0.98 3.15
N LYS A 103 -12.51 -0.18 2.15
CA LYS A 103 -13.39 0.22 1.04
C LYS A 103 -12.60 0.37 -0.26
N ASN A 104 -13.24 0.07 -1.38
CA ASN A 104 -12.70 0.43 -2.70
C ASN A 104 -12.75 1.95 -2.88
N CYS A 105 -11.87 2.50 -3.72
CA CYS A 105 -12.01 3.87 -4.20
C CYS A 105 -13.33 4.01 -4.99
N PRO A 106 -14.09 5.11 -4.87
CA PRO A 106 -15.30 5.33 -5.66
C PRO A 106 -14.97 5.27 -7.15
N ASN A 107 -15.80 4.62 -7.97
CA ASN A 107 -15.60 4.54 -9.42
C ASN A 107 -14.21 4.02 -9.87
N TYR A 108 -13.50 3.24 -9.05
CA TYR A 108 -12.11 2.80 -9.26
C TYR A 108 -11.80 2.29 -10.68
N LYS A 109 -12.71 1.50 -11.27
CA LYS A 109 -12.56 1.00 -12.65
C LYS A 109 -12.45 2.09 -13.72
N ARG A 110 -13.17 3.22 -13.57
CA ARG A 110 -13.12 4.35 -14.51
C ARG A 110 -11.74 5.00 -14.52
N TYR A 111 -11.03 4.93 -13.40
CA TYR A 111 -9.72 5.53 -13.20
C TYR A 111 -8.61 4.49 -13.21
N TYR A 112 -8.89 3.30 -13.76
CA TYR A 112 -7.95 2.20 -13.92
C TYR A 112 -7.32 1.69 -12.62
N ARG A 113 -7.94 1.94 -11.46
CA ARG A 113 -7.52 1.33 -10.20
C ARG A 113 -8.05 -0.10 -10.13
N GLU A 114 -7.33 -0.96 -9.43
CA GLU A 114 -7.81 -2.31 -9.07
C GLU A 114 -8.70 -2.30 -7.81
N ARG A 115 -9.36 -3.43 -7.53
CA ARG A 115 -10.04 -3.64 -6.24
C ARG A 115 -9.03 -3.44 -5.10
N SER A 116 -9.41 -2.71 -4.05
CA SER A 116 -8.58 -2.46 -2.88
C SER A 116 -9.25 -2.80 -1.54
N LYS A 117 -10.57 -3.01 -1.51
CA LYS A 117 -11.26 -3.45 -0.29
C LYS A 117 -10.70 -4.80 0.17
N GLY A 118 -10.17 -4.81 1.40
CA GLY A 118 -9.52 -5.96 2.03
C GLY A 118 -7.99 -5.93 1.92
N SER A 119 -7.41 -5.01 1.15
CA SER A 119 -5.97 -4.98 0.90
C SER A 119 -5.16 -4.38 2.04
N TRP A 120 -3.84 -4.54 1.97
CA TRP A 120 -2.88 -3.66 2.63
C TRP A 120 -2.04 -2.95 1.57
N THR A 121 -1.69 -1.70 1.88
CA THR A 121 -0.71 -0.90 1.12
C THR A 121 0.67 -1.13 1.72
N LEU A 122 1.76 -0.84 1.00
CA LEU A 122 3.12 -0.90 1.57
C LEU A 122 3.28 -0.11 2.89
N SER A 123 2.55 1.01 3.03
CA SER A 123 2.68 1.96 4.13
C SER A 123 1.72 1.70 5.29
N ASN A 124 0.60 2.41 5.39
CA ASN A 124 -0.33 2.40 6.54
C ASN A 124 -1.81 2.32 6.13
N GLY A 125 -2.10 2.03 4.86
CA GLY A 125 -3.45 1.96 4.30
C GLY A 125 -3.96 3.27 3.71
N GLU A 126 -3.36 4.41 4.06
CA GLU A 126 -3.94 5.73 3.78
C GLU A 126 -4.01 6.09 2.30
N ASN A 127 -3.01 5.69 1.50
CA ASN A 127 -2.99 6.01 0.07
C ASN A 127 -3.87 5.07 -0.78
N GLY A 128 -4.40 4.00 -0.17
CA GLY A 128 -5.30 3.04 -0.82
C GLY A 128 -4.69 2.28 -2.00
N TRP A 129 -3.37 2.30 -2.17
CA TRP A 129 -2.66 1.56 -3.24
C TRP A 129 -2.27 0.17 -2.75
N PRO A 130 -3.06 -0.87 -3.11
CA PRO A 130 -2.73 -2.23 -2.73
C PRO A 130 -1.42 -2.67 -3.37
N ILE A 131 -0.67 -3.52 -2.66
CA ILE A 131 0.43 -4.30 -3.24
C ILE A 131 0.19 -5.76 -2.85
N ALA A 132 0.22 -6.67 -3.83
CA ALA A 132 -0.18 -8.07 -3.70
C ALA A 132 0.67 -8.82 -2.65
N ASP A 133 1.98 -8.61 -2.66
CA ASP A 133 2.89 -9.21 -1.69
C ASP A 133 2.60 -8.70 -0.26
N THR A 134 2.40 -7.40 -0.09
CA THR A 134 2.14 -6.78 1.21
C THR A 134 0.80 -7.26 1.75
N LEU A 135 -0.20 -7.38 0.89
CA LEU A 135 -1.48 -8.01 1.21
C LEU A 135 -1.27 -9.44 1.71
N ALA A 136 -0.51 -10.26 0.98
CA ALA A 136 -0.24 -11.65 1.35
C ALA A 136 0.52 -11.77 2.68
N GLU A 137 1.56 -10.95 2.89
CA GLU A 137 2.35 -10.97 4.12
C GLU A 137 1.56 -10.48 5.33
N CYS A 138 0.76 -9.42 5.19
CA CYS A 138 -0.14 -8.97 6.25
C CYS A 138 -1.21 -10.01 6.57
N LEU A 139 -1.82 -10.64 5.55
CA LEU A 139 -2.80 -11.72 5.72
C LEU A 139 -2.19 -12.91 6.46
N LYS A 140 -0.97 -13.32 6.09
CA LYS A 140 -0.25 -14.41 6.76
C LYS A 140 0.08 -14.07 8.21
N ALA A 141 0.52 -12.83 8.48
CA ALA A 141 0.79 -12.37 9.83
C ALA A 141 -0.45 -12.44 10.72
N VAL A 142 -1.60 -11.94 10.27
CA VAL A 142 -2.84 -12.00 11.08
C VAL A 142 -3.34 -13.44 11.29
N LEU A 143 -3.17 -14.33 10.31
CA LEU A 143 -3.52 -15.75 10.43
C LEU A 143 -2.58 -16.54 11.36
N LEU A 144 -1.32 -16.14 11.48
CA LEU A 144 -0.41 -16.72 12.47
C LEU A 144 -0.78 -16.27 13.88
N LEU A 145 -1.07 -14.98 14.05
CA LEU A 145 -1.49 -14.42 15.33
C LEU A 145 -2.84 -14.97 15.80
N SER A 146 -3.76 -15.31 14.90
CA SER A 146 -5.05 -15.90 15.27
C SER A 146 -4.93 -17.30 15.90
N LYS A 147 -3.76 -17.94 15.82
CA LYS A 147 -3.47 -19.22 16.50
C LYS A 147 -2.97 -19.04 17.94
N ILE A 148 -2.75 -17.80 18.37
CA ILE A 148 -2.24 -17.43 19.68
C ILE A 148 -3.40 -16.88 20.52
N PRO A 149 -3.47 -17.16 21.84
CA PRO A 149 -4.56 -16.65 22.68
C PRO A 149 -4.73 -15.12 22.60
N PRO A 150 -5.96 -14.60 22.48
CA PRO A 150 -6.23 -13.15 22.44
C PRO A 150 -5.72 -12.39 23.67
N THR A 151 -5.60 -13.05 24.81
CA THR A 151 -5.00 -12.47 26.03
C THR A 151 -3.54 -12.05 25.84
N GLN A 152 -2.84 -12.63 24.86
CA GLN A 152 -1.45 -12.36 24.55
C GLN A 152 -1.29 -11.39 23.37
N VAL A 153 -2.07 -11.55 22.30
CA VAL A 153 -1.87 -10.81 21.03
C VAL A 153 -3.04 -9.89 20.65
N GLY A 154 -4.03 -9.76 21.52
CA GLY A 154 -5.26 -9.00 21.27
C GLY A 154 -6.27 -9.77 20.42
N ASP A 155 -7.45 -9.18 20.27
CA ASP A 155 -8.55 -9.82 19.55
C ASP A 155 -8.23 -10.04 18.07
N PRO A 156 -8.67 -11.17 17.48
CA PRO A 156 -8.49 -11.45 16.06
C PRO A 156 -9.22 -10.40 15.20
N ILE A 157 -8.73 -10.22 13.98
CA ILE A 157 -9.47 -9.47 12.96
C ILE A 157 -10.81 -10.16 12.65
N GLN A 158 -11.84 -9.37 12.35
CA GLN A 158 -13.15 -9.91 11.97
C GLN A 158 -13.04 -10.82 10.75
N GLU A 159 -13.72 -11.96 10.78
CA GLU A 159 -13.66 -12.98 9.72
C GLU A 159 -13.99 -12.43 8.33
N GLN A 160 -15.02 -11.58 8.23
CA GLN A 160 -15.39 -10.93 6.96
C GLN A 160 -14.25 -10.14 6.32
N ARG A 161 -13.36 -9.56 7.14
CA ARG A 161 -12.19 -8.81 6.66
C ARG A 161 -11.08 -9.71 6.13
N LEU A 162 -11.02 -10.96 6.57
CA LEU A 162 -10.15 -11.99 5.98
C LEU A 162 -10.68 -12.41 4.60
N TYR A 163 -12.00 -12.61 4.47
CA TYR A 163 -12.62 -12.89 3.17
C TYR A 163 -12.42 -11.75 2.18
N ASP A 164 -12.60 -10.50 2.63
CA ASP A 164 -12.31 -9.33 1.80
C ASP A 164 -10.85 -9.32 1.31
N ALA A 165 -9.88 -9.70 2.17
CA ALA A 165 -8.47 -9.79 1.79
C ALA A 165 -8.20 -10.88 0.76
N ILE A 166 -8.81 -12.06 0.93
CA ILE A 166 -8.68 -13.19 0.00
C ILE A 166 -9.31 -12.84 -1.36
N ASP A 167 -10.51 -12.27 -1.37
CA ASP A 167 -11.17 -11.78 -2.59
C ASP A 167 -10.29 -10.78 -3.34
N CYS A 168 -9.65 -9.88 -2.59
CA CYS A 168 -8.77 -8.86 -3.15
C CYS A 168 -7.52 -9.49 -3.78
N LEU A 169 -6.85 -10.39 -3.07
CA LEU A 169 -5.66 -11.09 -3.56
C LEU A 169 -5.96 -11.93 -4.81
N LEU A 170 -7.08 -12.67 -4.80
CA LEU A 170 -7.50 -13.47 -5.95
C LEU A 170 -7.88 -12.62 -7.16
N SER A 171 -8.29 -11.36 -6.95
CA SER A 171 -8.60 -10.45 -8.06
C SER A 171 -7.36 -9.99 -8.84
N TYR A 172 -6.16 -10.17 -8.29
CA TYR A 172 -4.89 -9.79 -8.94
C TYR A 172 -4.27 -10.94 -9.76
N VAL A 173 -4.83 -12.15 -9.67
CA VAL A 173 -4.27 -13.34 -10.32
C VAL A 173 -4.38 -13.21 -11.84
N ASN A 174 -3.23 -13.28 -12.49
CA ASN A 174 -3.10 -13.27 -13.95
C ASN A 174 -3.65 -14.57 -14.57
N LYS A 175 -3.92 -14.54 -15.88
CA LYS A 175 -4.44 -15.71 -16.60
C LYS A 175 -3.51 -16.94 -16.55
N ASP A 176 -2.21 -16.71 -16.34
CA ASP A 176 -1.18 -17.75 -16.21
C ASP A 176 -1.00 -18.23 -14.75
N GLY A 177 -1.82 -17.74 -13.82
CA GLY A 177 -1.77 -18.10 -12.40
C GLY A 177 -0.75 -17.31 -11.58
N THR A 178 0.00 -16.39 -12.20
CA THR A 178 0.95 -15.54 -11.48
C THR A 178 0.27 -14.33 -10.83
N LEU A 179 1.00 -13.63 -9.96
CA LEU A 179 0.58 -12.37 -9.35
C LEU A 179 1.61 -11.30 -9.67
N SER A 180 1.16 -10.13 -10.13
CA SER A 180 2.02 -8.96 -10.29
C SER A 180 1.97 -8.08 -9.02
N SER A 181 2.57 -6.88 -9.06
CA SER A 181 2.80 -6.06 -7.86
C SER A 181 1.54 -5.36 -7.34
N ALA A 182 1.03 -4.35 -8.05
CA ALA A 182 -0.07 -3.50 -7.58
C ALA A 182 -1.39 -3.86 -8.27
N GLU A 183 -1.33 -4.36 -9.50
CA GLU A 183 -2.49 -4.66 -10.34
C GLU A 183 -2.24 -5.93 -11.15
N SER A 184 -3.28 -6.49 -11.77
CA SER A 184 -3.08 -7.58 -12.72
C SER A 184 -2.35 -7.09 -13.99
N LYS A 185 -1.64 -8.00 -14.66
CA LYS A 185 -1.00 -7.72 -15.95
C LYS A 185 -2.04 -7.44 -17.03
N ARG A 186 -2.19 -6.16 -17.40
CA ARG A 186 -3.21 -5.70 -18.36
C ARG A 186 -2.79 -5.80 -19.82
N THR A 187 -1.50 -5.98 -20.10
CA THR A 187 -0.98 -6.02 -21.47
C THR A 187 0.25 -6.94 -21.59
N THR A 188 0.76 -7.08 -22.81
CA THR A 188 1.87 -7.96 -23.13
C THR A 188 3.23 -7.28 -22.87
N PRO A 189 4.30 -8.04 -22.58
CA PRO A 189 5.66 -7.49 -22.46
C PRO A 189 6.18 -6.78 -23.71
N TRP A 190 5.62 -7.02 -24.89
CA TRP A 190 6.05 -6.36 -26.13
C TRP A 190 5.89 -4.84 -26.09
N VAL A 191 4.98 -4.33 -25.24
CA VAL A 191 4.80 -2.88 -25.07
C VAL A 191 6.03 -2.25 -24.42
N GLU A 192 6.92 -3.00 -23.78
CA GLU A 192 8.19 -2.47 -23.25
C GLU A 192 9.08 -1.84 -24.34
N PHE A 193 8.87 -2.16 -25.63
CA PHE A 193 9.56 -1.51 -26.73
C PHE A 193 9.33 0.01 -26.79
N ILE A 194 8.20 0.51 -26.27
CA ILE A 194 7.90 1.95 -26.22
C ILE A 194 8.41 2.62 -24.95
N ASN A 195 9.15 1.89 -24.08
CA ASN A 195 9.68 2.44 -22.85
C ASN A 195 10.61 3.63 -23.14
N PRO A 196 10.22 4.87 -22.77
CA PRO A 196 11.02 6.05 -23.04
C PRO A 196 12.08 6.29 -21.95
N SER A 197 12.08 5.49 -20.88
CA SER A 197 13.06 5.62 -19.80
C SER A 197 14.39 5.02 -20.22
N GLU A 198 15.40 5.88 -20.28
CA GLU A 198 16.78 5.46 -20.56
C GLU A 198 17.42 4.71 -19.37
N SER A 199 16.92 4.97 -18.16
CA SER A 199 17.52 4.51 -16.90
C SER A 199 16.80 3.31 -16.28
N PHE A 200 15.54 3.04 -16.63
CA PHE A 200 14.73 2.00 -16.01
C PHE A 200 14.17 1.04 -17.05
N ARG A 201 14.21 -0.26 -16.73
CA ARG A 201 13.67 -1.34 -17.54
C ARG A 201 12.45 -1.95 -16.86
N ASN A 202 11.57 -2.56 -17.64
CA ASN A 202 10.40 -3.31 -17.17
C ASN A 202 9.44 -2.43 -16.36
N ILE A 203 9.13 -1.23 -16.86
CA ILE A 203 8.27 -0.25 -16.17
C ILE A 203 6.93 0.00 -16.87
N ILE A 204 6.73 -0.56 -18.07
CA ILE A 204 5.52 -0.28 -18.88
C ILE A 204 4.36 -1.22 -18.53
N VAL A 205 4.68 -2.39 -17.97
CA VAL A 205 3.72 -3.42 -17.58
C VAL A 205 3.97 -3.80 -16.13
N ASP A 206 2.91 -4.17 -15.40
CA ASP A 206 3.05 -4.79 -14.08
C ASP A 206 3.43 -6.28 -14.26
N TYR A 207 4.73 -6.55 -14.20
CA TYR A 207 5.29 -7.89 -14.38
C TYR A 207 5.04 -8.76 -13.14
N PRO A 208 4.84 -10.08 -13.30
CA PRO A 208 4.85 -11.02 -12.18
C PRO A 208 6.22 -11.20 -11.54
#